data_AF-A0A7H9VI44-F1
#
_entry.id   AF-A0A7H9VI44-F1
#
_cell.length_a   1.000
_cell.length_b   1.000
_cell.length_c   1.000
_cell.angle_alpha   90.00
_cell.angle_beta   90.00
_cell.angle_gamma   90.00
#
_symmetry.space_group_name_H-M   'P 1'
#
loop_
_entity.id
_entity.type
_entity.pdbx_description
1 polymer ?
#
loop_
_entity_poly.entity_id
_entity_poly.type
_entity_poly.pdbx_seq_one_letter_code
_entity_poly.pdbx_strand_id
1 'polypeptide(L)' 'ITLGLNYRVIGGPRFYERLEIRDALAFFRVVANNGDDLAFERIVNVPKRGLGEATIRQIHDTARAMRIP' A
#
# COMPACT_ATOMS: atom_id res chain seq x y z
N ILE A 1 18.88 -20.99 -30.37
CA ILE A 1 18.55 -19.94 -31.36
C ILE A 1 17.35 -19.18 -30.81
N THR A 2 17.56 -17.99 -30.26
CA THR A 2 16.47 -17.10 -29.82
C THR A 2 15.97 -16.38 -31.08
N LEU A 3 14.84 -16.83 -31.64
CA LEU A 3 14.19 -16.10 -32.74
C LEU A 3 13.73 -14.74 -32.16
N GLY A 4 14.28 -13.64 -32.68
CA GLY A 4 13.95 -12.26 -32.28
C GLY A 4 12.57 -11.78 -32.74
N LEU A 5 11.56 -12.64 -32.64
CA LEU A 5 10.19 -12.32 -32.98
C LEU A 5 9.56 -11.52 -31.84
N ASN A 6 8.96 -10.37 -32.18
CA ASN A 6 8.23 -9.56 -31.23
C ASN A 6 6.97 -10.30 -30.79
N TYR A 7 6.84 -10.59 -29.49
CA TYR A 7 5.64 -11.17 -28.91
C TYR A 7 5.22 -10.38 -27.66
N ARG A 8 3.93 -10.45 -27.33
CA ARG A 8 3.36 -9.85 -26.12
C ARG A 8 2.79 -10.94 -25.22
N VAL A 9 3.23 -10.96 -23.97
CA VAL A 9 2.67 -11.86 -22.96
C VAL A 9 1.34 -11.30 -22.47
N ILE A 10 0.27 -12.06 -22.66
CA ILE A 10 -1.07 -11.73 -22.16
C ILE A 10 -1.40 -12.78 -21.08
N GLY A 11 -1.74 -12.34 -19.87
CA GLY A 11 -2.10 -13.23 -18.77
C GLY A 11 -0.98 -13.64 -17.80
N GLY A 12 0.18 -12.98 -17.85
CA GLY A 12 1.23 -13.11 -16.84
C GLY A 12 0.89 -12.43 -15.50
N PRO A 13 1.81 -12.43 -14.51
CA PRO A 13 1.61 -11.72 -13.24
C PRO A 13 1.22 -10.26 -13.50
N ARG A 14 0.07 -9.86 -12.96
CA ARG A 14 -0.53 -8.55 -13.25
C ARG A 14 0.37 -7.45 -12.71
N PHE A 15 0.60 -6.42 -13.52
CA PHE A 15 1.46 -5.29 -13.15
C PHE A 15 1.01 -4.61 -11.85
N TYR A 16 -0.30 -4.38 -11.70
CA TYR A 16 -0.89 -3.73 -10.52
C TYR A 16 -0.93 -4.58 -9.26
N GLU A 17 -0.59 -5.87 -9.34
CA GLU A 17 -0.55 -6.75 -8.17
C GLU A 17 0.82 -6.83 -7.52
N ARG A 18 1.84 -6.29 -8.20
CA ARG A 18 3.19 -6.19 -7.66
C ARG A 18 3.18 -5.36 -6.38
N LEU A 19 3.96 -5.80 -5.40
CA LEU A 19 4.01 -5.17 -4.08
C LEU A 19 4.39 -3.69 -4.21
N GLU A 20 5.41 -3.36 -5.00
CA GLU A 20 5.86 -1.97 -5.19
C GLU A 20 4.78 -1.07 -5.79
N ILE A 21 3.99 -1.58 -6.73
CA ILE A 21 2.93 -0.81 -7.39
C ILE A 21 1.76 -0.59 -6.43
N ARG A 22 1.39 -1.62 -5.66
CA ARG A 22 0.32 -1.50 -4.66
C ARG A 22 0.68 -0.54 -3.53
N ASP A 23 1.94 -0.53 -3.11
CA ASP A 23 2.40 0.36 -2.05
C ASP A 23 2.44 1.81 -2.54
N ALA A 24 2.94 2.06 -3.76
CA ALA A 24 2.86 3.38 -4.40
C ALA A 24 1.41 3.89 -4.54
N LEU A 25 0.49 3.02 -4.98
CA LEU A 25 -0.93 3.37 -5.07
C LEU A 25 -1.53 3.69 -3.69
N ALA A 26 -1.13 2.98 -2.64
CA ALA A 26 -1.61 3.25 -1.28
C ALA A 26 -1.12 4.62 -0.77
N PHE A 27 0.12 5.03 -1.06
CA PHE A 27 0.58 6.40 -0.78
C PHE A 27 -0.31 7.46 -1.45
N PHE A 28 -0.59 7.30 -2.74
CA PHE A 28 -1.47 8.25 -3.44
C PHE A 28 -2.90 8.26 -2.89
N ARG A 29 -3.43 7.09 -2.50
CA ARG A 29 -4.77 6.99 -1.90
C ARG A 29 -4.88 7.75 -0.59
N VAL A 30 -3.89 7.62 0.31
CA VAL A 30 -3.89 8.35 1.58
C VAL A 30 -3.82 9.86 1.35
N VAL A 31 -3.01 10.31 0.38
CA VAL A 31 -2.93 11.75 0.03
C VAL A 31 -4.24 12.26 -0.57
N ALA A 32 -4.91 11.47 -1.40
CA ALA A 32 -6.16 11.86 -2.04
C ALA A 32 -7.37 11.76 -1.10
N ASN A 33 -7.35 10.81 -0.17
CA ASN A 33 -8.39 10.55 0.80
C ASN A 33 -7.78 10.20 2.16
N ASN A 34 -7.83 11.16 3.09
CA ASN A 34 -7.29 10.99 4.43
C ASN A 34 -8.05 9.96 5.29
N GLY A 35 -9.27 9.55 4.90
CA GLY A 35 -10.07 8.57 5.65
C GLY A 35 -9.91 7.12 5.18
N ASP A 36 -8.82 6.80 4.48
CA ASP A 36 -8.56 5.47 3.92
C ASP A 36 -7.63 4.64 4.84
N ASP A 37 -8.19 4.12 5.93
CA ASP A 37 -7.45 3.36 6.96
C ASP A 37 -6.72 2.16 6.37
N LEU A 38 -7.33 1.46 5.42
CA LEU A 38 -6.74 0.27 4.80
C LEU A 38 -5.49 0.62 3.98
N ALA A 39 -5.52 1.75 3.27
CA ALA A 39 -4.35 2.24 2.56
C ALA A 39 -3.26 2.66 3.54
N PHE A 40 -3.64 3.32 4.65
CA PHE A 40 -2.71 3.76 5.69
C PHE A 40 -2.02 2.59 6.40
N GLU A 41 -2.77 1.59 6.90
CA GLU A 41 -2.22 0.39 7.56
C GLU A 41 -1.20 -0.35 6.68
N ARG A 42 -1.43 -0.37 5.36
CA ARG A 42 -0.51 -1.00 4.41
C ARG A 42 0.85 -0.30 4.35
N ILE A 43 0.86 1.04 4.32
CA ILE A 43 2.09 1.82 4.09
C ILE A 43 2.76 2.30 5.38
N VAL A 44 2.08 2.22 6.54
CA VAL A 44 2.53 2.81 7.81
C VAL A 44 3.94 2.36 8.21
N ASN A 45 4.31 1.11 7.90
CA ASN A 45 5.63 0.55 8.20
C ASN A 45 6.43 0.15 6.96
N VAL A 46 6.08 0.70 5.79
CA VAL A 46 6.80 0.53 4.53
C VAL A 46 7.29 1.89 4.02
N PRO A 47 8.61 2.14 3.90
CA PRO A 47 9.74 1.36 4.43
C PRO A 47 9.69 1.23 5.97
N LYS A 48 10.48 0.32 6.56
CA LYS A 48 10.43 0.07 8.00
C LYS A 48 10.71 1.34 8.81
N ARG A 49 9.72 1.79 9.58
CA ARG A 49 9.79 2.95 10.48
C ARG A 49 9.99 2.56 11.95
N GLY A 50 10.04 1.26 12.25
CA GLY A 50 10.15 0.77 13.63
C GLY A 50 8.84 0.86 14.42
N LEU A 51 7.72 1.08 13.73
CA LEU A 51 6.39 1.10 14.35
C LEU A 51 5.97 -0.35 14.63
N GLY A 52 5.67 -0.63 15.90
CA GLY A 52 5.13 -1.92 16.34
C GLY A 52 3.61 -1.92 16.39
N GLU A 53 3.03 -3.11 16.48
CA GLU A 53 1.57 -3.31 16.57
C GLU A 53 0.91 -2.53 17.73
N ALA A 54 1.61 -2.43 18.87
CA ALA A 54 1.12 -1.67 20.03
C ALA A 54 0.98 -0.18 19.72
N THR A 55 1.94 0.39 18.99
CA THR A 55 1.91 1.80 18.57
C THR A 55 0.80 2.05 17.56
N ILE A 56 0.61 1.14 16.60
CA ILE A 56 -0.46 1.24 15.60
C ILE A 56 -1.83 1.21 16.29
N ARG A 57 -2.05 0.29 17.25
CA ARG A 57 -3.28 0.26 18.05
C ARG A 57 -3.55 1.55 18.81
N GLN A 58 -2.52 2.11 19.45
CA GLN A 58 -2.65 3.38 20.17
C GLN A 58 -3.06 4.54 19.24
N ILE A 59 -2.56 4.55 17.99
CA ILE A 59 -2.97 5.54 16.98
C ILE A 59 -4.46 5.38 16.66
N HIS A 60 -4.95 4.16 16.41
CA HIS A 60 -6.37 3.91 16.15
C HIS A 60 -7.27 4.26 17.35
N ASP A 61 -6.86 3.95 18.58
CA ASP A 61 -7.62 4.28 19.78
C ASP A 61 -7.73 5.81 19.95
N THR A 62 -6.65 6.53 19.65
CA THR A 62 -6.61 8.00 19.68
C THR A 62 -7.49 8.59 18.57
N ALA A 63 -7.42 8.06 17.35
CA ALA A 63 -8.25 8.48 16.22
C ALA A 63 -9.75 8.33 16.54
N ARG A 64 -10.15 7.18 17.10
CA ARG A 64 -11.53 6.96 17.58
C ARG A 64 -11.96 7.95 18.66
N ALA A 65 -11.09 8.25 19.62
CA ALA A 65 -11.39 9.22 20.67
C ALA A 65 -11.60 10.65 20.11
N MET A 66 -10.82 11.01 19.10
CA MET A 66 -10.92 12.31 18.42
C MET A 66 -12.02 12.37 17.34
N ARG A 67 -12.68 11.25 17.05
CA ARG A 67 -13.66 11.08 15.95
C ARG A 67 -13.10 11.46 14.58
N ILE A 68 -11.82 11.22 14.40
CA ILE A 68 -11.13 11.37 13.11
C ILE A 68 -11.01 9.95 12.56
N PRO A 69 -11.26 9.74 11.25
CA PRO A 69 -10.93 8.46 10.62
C PRO A 69 -9.45 8.12 10.86
#